data_AF-A0A0G1SC25-F1
#
_entry.id   AF-A0A0G1SC25-F1
#
_cell.length_a   1.000
_cell.length_b   1.000
_cell.length_c   1.000
_cell.angle_alpha   90.00
_cell.angle_beta   90.00
_cell.angle_gamma   90.00
#
_symmetry.space_group_name_H-M   'P 1'
#
loop_
_entity.id
_entity.type
_entity.pdbx_description
1 polymer ?
#
loop_
_entity_poly.entity_id
_entity_poly.type
_entity_poly.pdbx_seq_one_letter_code
_entity_poly.pdbx_strand_id
1 'polypeptide(L)'
;MTPQEELANYLATGMKDYPAGVRIFKNLGVDQDANNFLSTPNPGKIHVNMLRNKLQHYARVYEIKAKITTAPPRPSPRGEGVRNAVSKVVGTEKTTGGSGRVTIDANPVVRFEELPAVFQDKYKQAGELSNQNKTLHAELKQLIDEPTKKERRGELSAQIIDNKKTVRQFWDDIDRWWAENKDKAMEQRIADKAGRDAVDKLKRIKANKTYIRRTYGTGKKADELAARMKELEGWGIDYTEDIAKSDFNTA
;
A
#
# COMPACT_ATOMS: atom_id res chain seq x y z
N MET A 1 -3.41 -16.54 -26.97
CA MET A 1 -2.98 -16.32 -25.58
C MET A 1 -3.50 -14.96 -25.18
N THR A 2 -4.25 -14.85 -24.09
CA THR A 2 -4.81 -13.55 -23.68
C THR A 2 -3.72 -12.68 -23.02
N PRO A 3 -3.80 -11.35 -23.09
CA PRO A 3 -2.85 -10.45 -22.40
C PRO A 3 -2.71 -10.73 -20.90
N GLN A 4 -3.78 -11.21 -20.27
CA GLN A 4 -3.81 -11.62 -18.85
C GLN A 4 -3.05 -12.94 -18.62
N GLU A 5 -3.12 -13.89 -19.55
CA GLU A 5 -2.31 -15.12 -19.51
C GLU A 5 -0.82 -14.85 -19.75
N GLU A 6 -0.50 -13.91 -20.64
CA GLU A 6 0.88 -13.45 -20.85
C GLU A 6 1.44 -12.81 -19.58
N LEU A 7 0.64 -11.97 -18.90
CA LEU A 7 1.01 -11.39 -17.61
C LEU A 7 1.23 -12.46 -16.53
N ALA A 8 0.35 -13.44 -16.42
CA ALA A 8 0.48 -14.53 -15.45
C ALA A 8 1.80 -15.32 -15.63
N ASN A 9 2.22 -15.56 -16.87
CA ASN A 9 3.51 -16.19 -17.16
C ASN A 9 4.69 -15.25 -16.90
N TYR A 10 4.55 -13.98 -17.25
CA TYR A 10 5.60 -13.00 -17.04
C TYR A 10 5.90 -12.77 -15.54
N LEU A 11 4.86 -12.76 -14.69
CA LEU A 11 5.00 -12.74 -13.24
C LEU A 11 5.78 -13.96 -12.72
N ALA A 12 5.55 -15.14 -13.30
CA ALA A 12 6.22 -16.38 -12.92
C ALA A 12 7.73 -16.35 -13.18
N THR A 13 8.17 -15.63 -14.22
CA THR A 13 9.60 -15.47 -14.54
C THR A 13 10.34 -14.48 -13.61
N GLY A 14 9.63 -13.86 -12.66
CA GLY A 14 10.17 -12.81 -11.81
C GLY A 14 10.33 -11.46 -12.52
N MET A 15 9.65 -11.25 -13.65
CA MET A 15 9.61 -9.99 -14.41
C MET A 15 11.00 -9.47 -14.80
N LYS A 16 11.86 -10.38 -15.28
CA LYS A 16 13.25 -10.06 -15.64
C LYS A 16 13.41 -9.40 -17.01
N ASP A 17 12.48 -9.66 -17.93
CA ASP A 17 12.54 -9.21 -19.32
C ASP A 17 11.71 -7.92 -19.53
N TYR A 18 12.40 -6.78 -19.48
CA TYR A 18 11.77 -5.47 -19.61
C TYR A 18 11.01 -5.28 -20.95
N PRO A 19 11.60 -5.55 -22.14
CA PRO A 19 10.87 -5.50 -23.41
C PRO A 19 9.58 -6.33 -23.42
N ALA A 20 9.61 -7.55 -22.89
CA ALA A 20 8.42 -8.39 -22.80
C ALA A 20 7.35 -7.77 -21.87
N GLY A 21 7.76 -7.21 -20.73
CA GLY A 21 6.86 -6.52 -19.81
C GLY A 21 6.19 -5.28 -20.43
N VAL A 22 6.92 -4.49 -21.22
CA VAL A 22 6.35 -3.31 -21.91
C VAL A 22 5.31 -3.73 -22.94
N ARG A 23 5.57 -4.80 -23.69
CA ARG A 23 4.58 -5.35 -24.65
C ARG A 23 3.30 -5.79 -23.96
N ILE A 24 3.41 -6.54 -22.86
CA ILE A 24 2.26 -6.98 -22.05
C ILE A 24 1.49 -5.77 -21.52
N PHE A 25 2.21 -4.77 -20.99
CA PHE A 25 1.59 -3.55 -20.48
C PHE A 25 0.79 -2.80 -21.55
N LYS A 26 1.32 -2.69 -22.79
CA LYS A 26 0.61 -2.09 -23.94
C LYS A 26 -0.63 -2.89 -24.35
N ASN A 27 -0.52 -4.22 -24.37
CA ASN A 27 -1.61 -5.12 -24.75
C ASN A 27 -2.74 -5.18 -23.73
N LEU A 28 -2.50 -4.80 -22.47
CA LEU A 28 -3.51 -4.73 -21.40
C LEU A 28 -4.40 -3.48 -21.48
N GLY A 29 -4.14 -2.57 -22.44
CA GLY A 29 -4.95 -1.37 -22.64
C GLY A 29 -4.87 -0.35 -21.50
N VAL A 30 -3.81 -0.42 -20.68
CA VAL A 30 -3.57 0.56 -19.61
C VAL A 30 -3.15 1.88 -20.24
N ASP A 31 -3.83 2.95 -19.85
CA ASP A 31 -3.78 4.31 -20.41
C ASP A 31 -2.41 4.70 -20.98
N GLN A 32 -2.33 4.83 -22.30
CA GLN A 32 -1.05 4.88 -23.03
C GLN A 32 -0.37 6.26 -22.92
N ASP A 33 -1.17 7.32 -22.81
CA ASP A 33 -0.69 8.71 -22.78
C ASP A 33 0.08 9.06 -21.50
N ALA A 34 -0.18 8.35 -20.39
CA ALA A 34 0.54 8.52 -19.14
C ALA A 34 1.91 7.81 -19.09
N ASN A 35 2.31 7.10 -20.16
CA ASN A 35 3.36 6.06 -20.08
C ASN A 35 4.43 6.09 -21.18
N ASN A 36 4.59 7.20 -21.92
CA ASN A 36 5.63 7.36 -22.96
C ASN A 36 7.05 6.97 -22.49
N PHE A 37 7.35 7.15 -21.20
CA PHE A 37 8.59 6.77 -20.54
C PHE A 37 8.93 5.26 -20.56
N LEU A 38 7.94 4.37 -20.71
CA LEU A 38 8.17 2.92 -20.76
C LEU A 38 8.78 2.45 -22.10
N SER A 39 8.76 3.29 -23.14
CA SER A 39 9.29 2.95 -24.47
C SER A 39 10.80 3.25 -24.63
N THR A 40 11.52 3.53 -23.54
CA THR A 40 12.98 3.81 -23.57
C THR A 40 13.79 2.58 -24.03
N PRO A 41 14.70 2.73 -25.01
CA PRO A 41 15.53 1.62 -25.51
C PRO A 41 16.57 1.12 -24.50
N ASN A 42 17.01 1.95 -23.54
CA ASN A 42 17.96 1.59 -22.48
C ASN A 42 17.34 1.84 -21.09
N PRO A 43 16.51 0.92 -20.56
CA PRO A 43 15.78 1.13 -19.32
C PRO A 43 16.69 1.09 -18.09
N GLY A 44 16.77 2.20 -17.36
CA GLY A 44 17.40 2.22 -16.02
C GLY A 44 16.55 1.49 -14.97
N LYS A 45 17.14 1.17 -13.80
CA LYS A 45 16.45 0.48 -12.67
C LYS A 45 15.09 1.07 -12.29
N ILE A 46 14.93 2.39 -12.41
CA ILE A 46 13.67 3.08 -12.11
C ILE A 46 12.55 2.67 -13.08
N HIS A 47 12.85 2.58 -14.38
CA HIS A 47 11.89 2.15 -15.42
C HIS A 47 11.42 0.72 -15.15
N VAL A 48 12.38 -0.17 -14.84
CA VAL A 48 12.11 -1.57 -14.51
C VAL A 48 11.21 -1.68 -13.28
N ASN A 49 11.53 -0.95 -12.20
CA ASN A 49 10.72 -0.97 -10.98
C ASN A 49 9.33 -0.37 -11.19
N MET A 50 9.20 0.70 -11.96
CA MET A 50 7.90 1.29 -12.28
C MET A 50 7.02 0.34 -13.09
N LEU A 51 7.56 -0.23 -14.17
CA LEU A 51 6.86 -1.23 -14.98
C LEU A 51 6.40 -2.41 -14.12
N ARG A 52 7.31 -2.91 -13.27
CA ARG A 52 7.03 -4.01 -12.33
C ARG A 52 5.87 -3.67 -11.39
N ASN A 53 5.92 -2.51 -10.75
CA ASN A 53 4.88 -2.08 -9.81
C ASN A 53 3.53 -1.91 -10.50
N LYS A 54 3.50 -1.34 -11.71
CA LYS A 54 2.26 -1.17 -12.49
C LYS A 54 1.66 -2.51 -12.90
N LEU A 55 2.46 -3.43 -13.41
CA LEU A 55 2.01 -4.77 -13.79
C LEU A 55 1.56 -5.60 -12.58
N GLN A 56 2.26 -5.50 -11.44
CA GLN A 56 1.86 -6.16 -10.19
C GLN A 56 0.56 -5.56 -9.62
N HIS A 57 0.40 -4.25 -9.67
CA HIS A 57 -0.83 -3.59 -9.24
C HIS A 57 -2.01 -4.02 -10.12
N TYR A 58 -1.84 -4.02 -11.45
CA TYR A 58 -2.84 -4.52 -12.38
C TYR A 58 -3.20 -5.98 -12.08
N ALA A 59 -2.21 -6.87 -11.93
CA ALA A 59 -2.44 -8.27 -11.58
C ALA A 59 -3.20 -8.43 -10.27
N ARG A 60 -2.95 -7.57 -9.27
CA ARG A 60 -3.67 -7.58 -7.99
C ARG A 60 -5.13 -7.14 -8.15
N VAL A 61 -5.40 -6.09 -8.91
CA VAL A 61 -6.76 -5.55 -9.12
C VAL A 61 -7.63 -6.56 -9.88
N TYR A 62 -7.06 -7.26 -10.87
CA TYR A 62 -7.77 -8.22 -11.70
C TYR A 62 -7.56 -9.69 -11.28
N GLU A 63 -7.05 -9.92 -10.06
CA GLU A 63 -6.83 -11.25 -9.45
C GLU A 63 -6.02 -12.25 -10.30
N ILE A 64 -5.09 -11.75 -11.12
CA ILE A 64 -4.23 -12.55 -11.99
C ILE A 64 -3.09 -13.16 -11.16
N LYS A 65 -3.12 -14.47 -10.94
CA LYS A 65 -2.08 -15.21 -10.22
C LYS A 65 -0.93 -15.60 -11.16
N ALA A 66 0.31 -15.56 -10.64
CA ALA A 66 1.46 -16.07 -11.37
C ALA A 66 1.29 -17.57 -11.65
N LYS A 67 1.52 -18.01 -12.89
CA LYS A 67 1.51 -19.45 -13.21
C LYS A 67 2.70 -20.11 -12.52
N ILE A 68 2.48 -21.20 -11.80
CA ILE A 68 3.56 -21.93 -11.13
C ILE A 68 4.40 -22.62 -12.22
N THR A 69 5.50 -22.01 -12.63
CA THR A 69 6.48 -22.65 -13.51
C THR A 69 7.59 -23.25 -12.66
N THR A 70 7.60 -24.58 -12.57
CA THR A 70 8.69 -25.41 -12.03
C THR A 70 9.90 -25.38 -12.95
N ALA A 71 10.57 -24.24 -13.08
CA ALA A 71 11.84 -24.13 -13.79
C ALA A 71 12.93 -23.64 -12.82
N PRO A 72 14.09 -24.33 -12.72
CA PRO A 72 15.13 -23.98 -11.77
C PRO A 72 15.78 -22.63 -12.11
N PRO A 73 16.19 -21.83 -11.11
CA PRO A 73 16.81 -20.53 -11.34
C PRO A 73 18.19 -20.67 -11.99
N ARG A 74 18.39 -20.00 -13.13
CA ARG A 74 19.71 -19.83 -13.75
C ARG A 74 20.64 -19.00 -12.83
N PRO A 75 21.92 -19.38 -12.67
CA PRO A 75 22.86 -18.65 -11.82
C PRO A 75 23.20 -17.27 -12.39
N SER A 76 23.28 -16.27 -11.51
CA SER A 76 23.69 -14.89 -11.83
C SER A 76 25.21 -14.77 -11.99
N PRO A 77 25.73 -13.98 -12.95
CA PRO A 77 27.15 -13.66 -13.00
C PRO A 77 27.50 -12.64 -11.90
N ARG A 78 28.49 -12.98 -11.07
CA ARG A 78 29.08 -12.11 -10.05
C ARG A 78 30.10 -11.21 -10.75
N GLY A 79 29.73 -9.96 -11.02
CA GLY A 79 30.64 -8.94 -11.54
C GLY A 79 31.48 -8.33 -10.42
N GLU A 80 32.80 -8.51 -10.52
CA GLU A 80 33.83 -7.82 -9.75
C GLU A 80 33.83 -6.30 -10.00
N GLY A 81 34.47 -5.57 -9.08
CA GLY A 81 34.16 -4.18 -8.79
C GLY A 81 34.65 -3.13 -9.79
N VAL A 82 34.03 -1.95 -9.70
CA VAL A 82 34.65 -0.66 -10.02
C VAL A 82 34.14 0.36 -9.01
N ARG A 83 35.03 0.76 -8.09
CA ARG A 83 34.87 1.95 -7.25
C ARG A 83 35.25 3.16 -8.10
N ASN A 84 34.27 3.93 -8.59
CA ASN A 84 34.54 5.24 -9.16
C ASN A 84 34.09 6.33 -8.19
N ALA A 85 35.10 7.03 -7.66
CA ALA A 85 35.01 8.23 -6.86
C ALA A 85 34.29 9.33 -7.63
N VAL A 86 33.33 10.01 -6.99
CA VAL A 86 32.75 11.24 -7.50
C VAL A 86 33.29 12.39 -6.68
N SER A 87 34.02 13.28 -7.35
CA SER A 87 34.60 14.50 -6.85
C SER A 87 33.57 15.37 -6.13
N LYS A 88 33.99 15.91 -4.97
CA LYS A 88 33.29 16.93 -4.19
C LYS A 88 33.00 18.15 -5.07
N VAL A 89 31.73 18.47 -5.28
CA VAL A 89 31.30 19.83 -5.62
C VAL A 89 30.90 20.53 -4.33
N VAL A 90 31.50 21.70 -4.13
CA VAL A 90 31.42 22.57 -2.96
C VAL A 90 30.08 23.30 -2.93
N GLY A 91 29.41 23.23 -1.77
CA GLY A 91 28.73 24.37 -1.13
C GLY A 91 27.45 24.92 -1.74
N THR A 92 26.31 24.38 -1.31
CA THR A 92 25.25 25.24 -0.72
C THR A 92 24.70 24.50 0.49
N GLU A 93 24.48 25.25 1.57
CA GLU A 93 24.30 24.77 2.95
C GLU A 93 23.31 23.61 3.06
N LYS A 94 23.82 22.47 3.57
CA LYS A 94 22.95 21.42 4.08
C LYS A 94 22.34 21.95 5.37
N THR A 95 21.08 22.38 5.30
CA THR A 95 20.21 22.40 6.47
C THR A 95 20.20 20.99 7.05
N THR A 96 20.84 20.86 8.21
CA THR A 96 20.75 19.73 9.12
C THR A 96 19.30 19.59 9.58
N GLY A 97 18.52 18.90 8.79
CA GLY A 97 17.19 18.42 9.16
C GLY A 97 17.07 17.01 8.66
N GLY A 98 17.27 16.03 9.55
CA GLY A 98 17.01 14.62 9.28
C GLY A 98 15.54 14.43 8.94
N SER A 99 15.17 14.64 7.69
CA SER A 99 13.85 14.33 7.16
C SER A 99 13.87 12.87 6.69
N GLY A 100 13.89 11.95 7.67
CA GLY A 100 13.30 10.65 7.47
C GLY A 100 11.81 10.87 7.20
N ARG A 101 11.45 11.14 5.94
CA ARG A 101 10.06 11.26 5.55
C ARG A 101 9.49 9.86 5.57
N VAL A 102 8.93 9.54 6.72
CA VAL A 102 7.70 8.80 6.88
C VAL A 102 6.94 8.79 5.55
N THR A 103 6.99 7.63 4.88
CA THR A 103 6.16 7.33 3.71
C THR A 103 4.72 7.55 4.14
N ILE A 104 3.82 7.95 3.26
CA ILE A 104 2.47 8.37 3.67
C ILE A 104 1.67 7.22 4.35
N ASP A 105 2.19 6.00 4.31
CA ASP A 105 1.74 4.85 5.12
C ASP A 105 2.18 4.88 6.61
N ALA A 106 2.98 5.87 7.02
CA ALA A 106 3.62 5.92 8.32
C ALA A 106 3.45 7.26 9.05
N ASN A 107 2.66 8.21 8.53
CA ASN A 107 2.22 9.35 9.35
C ASN A 107 0.96 8.88 10.08
N PRO A 108 1.06 8.45 11.35
CA PRO A 108 0.03 7.65 12.00
C PRO A 108 -1.25 8.43 12.32
N VAL A 109 -1.31 9.72 11.99
CA VAL A 109 -2.31 10.63 12.56
C VAL A 109 -3.46 10.88 11.57
N VAL A 110 -3.20 11.11 10.28
CA VAL A 110 -4.22 11.48 9.28
C VAL A 110 -4.53 10.33 8.33
N ARG A 111 -5.76 9.78 8.39
CA ARG A 111 -6.20 8.78 7.40
C ARG A 111 -6.79 9.47 6.18
N PHE A 112 -6.54 8.92 5.00
CA PHE A 112 -7.07 9.45 3.75
C PHE A 112 -8.59 9.57 3.77
N GLU A 113 -9.27 8.57 4.35
CA GLU A 113 -10.73 8.52 4.44
C GLU A 113 -11.32 9.58 5.39
N GLU A 114 -10.51 10.13 6.30
CA GLU A 114 -10.93 11.15 7.25
C GLU A 114 -10.76 12.56 6.69
N LEU A 115 -10.04 12.71 5.58
CA LEU A 115 -9.90 13.98 4.90
C LEU A 115 -11.19 14.33 4.15
N PRO A 116 -11.65 15.59 4.18
CA PRO A 116 -12.67 16.07 3.26
C PRO A 116 -12.24 15.87 1.80
N ALA A 117 -13.20 15.73 0.89
CA ALA A 117 -12.94 15.44 -0.54
C ALA A 117 -11.91 16.40 -1.16
N VAL A 118 -11.97 17.68 -0.84
CA VAL A 118 -11.01 18.70 -1.33
C VAL A 118 -9.57 18.38 -0.91
N PHE A 119 -9.35 17.87 0.30
CA PHE A 119 -8.03 17.48 0.78
C PHE A 119 -7.60 16.09 0.31
N GLN A 120 -8.55 15.19 0.06
CA GLN A 120 -8.28 13.92 -0.61
C GLN A 120 -7.74 14.13 -2.03
N ASP A 121 -8.31 15.08 -2.77
CA ASP A 121 -7.83 15.41 -4.12
C ASP A 121 -6.44 16.03 -4.09
N LYS A 122 -6.17 16.97 -3.16
CA LYS A 122 -4.82 17.51 -2.93
C LYS A 122 -3.81 16.41 -2.57
N TYR A 123 -4.20 15.46 -1.74
CA TYR A 123 -3.37 14.31 -1.38
C TYR A 123 -3.02 13.46 -2.61
N LYS A 124 -4.01 13.14 -3.46
CA LYS A 124 -3.79 12.37 -4.70
C LYS A 124 -2.87 13.13 -5.66
N GLN A 125 -3.16 14.41 -5.91
CA GLN A 125 -2.36 15.27 -6.77
C GLN A 125 -0.92 15.43 -6.26
N ALA A 126 -0.72 15.53 -4.93
CA ALA A 126 0.61 15.55 -4.35
C ALA A 126 1.38 14.24 -4.63
N GLY A 127 0.70 13.09 -4.59
CA GLY A 127 1.25 11.79 -4.96
C GLY A 127 1.62 11.70 -6.44
N GLU A 128 0.76 12.19 -7.32
CA GLU A 128 0.99 12.24 -8.77
C GLU A 128 2.19 13.13 -9.11
N LEU A 129 2.22 14.36 -8.60
CA LEU A 129 3.34 15.30 -8.78
C LEU A 129 4.65 14.74 -8.22
N SER A 130 4.60 14.01 -7.09
CA SER A 130 5.78 13.34 -6.54
C SER A 130 6.31 12.25 -7.48
N ASN A 131 5.41 11.49 -8.13
CA ASN A 131 5.78 10.50 -9.11
C ASN A 131 6.31 11.13 -10.40
N GLN A 132 5.67 12.20 -10.88
CA GLN A 132 6.17 12.99 -12.02
C GLN A 132 7.57 13.53 -11.73
N ASN A 133 7.84 14.04 -10.53
CA ASN A 133 9.16 14.50 -10.13
C ASN A 133 10.23 13.40 -10.17
N LYS A 134 9.89 12.15 -9.85
CA LYS A 134 10.83 11.02 -9.99
C LYS A 134 11.18 10.79 -11.46
N THR A 135 10.20 10.91 -12.35
CA THR A 135 10.40 10.81 -13.81
C THR A 135 11.29 11.95 -14.31
N LEU A 136 10.98 13.19 -13.95
CA LEU A 136 11.77 14.37 -14.33
C LEU A 136 13.21 14.28 -13.80
N HIS A 137 13.41 13.81 -12.56
CA HIS A 137 14.74 13.58 -12.01
C HIS A 137 15.52 12.49 -12.76
N ALA A 138 14.84 11.45 -13.26
CA ALA A 138 15.47 10.42 -14.07
C ALA A 138 15.89 10.97 -15.45
N GLU A 139 15.02 11.74 -16.11
CA GLU A 139 15.32 12.42 -17.38
C GLU A 139 16.51 13.39 -17.22
N LEU A 140 16.48 14.23 -16.17
CA LEU A 140 17.57 15.15 -15.87
C LEU A 140 18.91 14.42 -15.71
N LYS A 141 18.90 13.23 -15.08
CA LYS A 141 20.11 12.42 -14.89
C LYS A 141 20.65 11.84 -16.20
N GLN A 142 19.80 11.49 -17.17
CA GLN A 142 20.24 11.04 -18.49
C GLN A 142 20.90 12.16 -19.29
N LEU A 143 20.45 13.40 -19.06
CA LEU A 143 20.92 14.57 -19.79
C LEU A 143 22.16 15.23 -19.19
N ILE A 144 22.65 14.78 -18.02
CA ILE A 144 23.78 15.39 -17.30
C ILE A 144 25.06 15.42 -18.15
N ASP A 145 25.33 14.36 -18.90
CA ASP A 145 26.56 14.20 -19.68
C ASP A 145 26.46 14.78 -21.11
N GLU A 146 25.30 15.35 -21.49
CA GLU A 146 25.05 15.88 -22.83
C GLU A 146 25.17 17.41 -22.88
N PRO A 147 26.33 18.01 -23.22
CA PRO A 147 26.54 19.46 -23.13
C PRO A 147 25.58 20.28 -24.01
N THR A 148 25.09 19.71 -25.12
CA THR A 148 24.17 20.36 -26.07
C THR A 148 22.75 20.52 -25.56
N LYS A 149 22.34 19.80 -24.50
CA LYS A 149 20.96 19.83 -23.96
C LYS A 149 20.81 20.68 -22.69
N LYS A 150 21.60 21.75 -22.57
CA LYS A 150 21.62 22.63 -21.39
C LYS A 150 20.26 23.30 -21.11
N GLU A 151 19.56 23.77 -22.14
CA GLU A 151 18.24 24.41 -22.01
C GLU A 151 17.20 23.44 -21.46
N ARG A 152 17.13 22.24 -22.04
CA ARG A 152 16.22 21.17 -21.56
C ARG A 152 16.48 20.78 -20.10
N ARG A 153 17.75 20.72 -19.67
CA ARG A 153 18.08 20.49 -18.25
C ARG A 153 17.56 21.60 -17.34
N GLY A 154 17.62 22.85 -17.81
CA GLY A 154 17.08 24.02 -17.11
C GLY A 154 15.56 23.92 -16.94
N GLU A 155 14.83 23.61 -18.02
CA GLU A 155 13.38 23.41 -17.99
C GLU A 155 12.96 22.30 -17.01
N LEU A 156 13.60 21.12 -17.10
CA LEU A 156 13.30 20.00 -16.21
C LEU A 156 13.57 20.35 -14.75
N SER A 157 14.66 21.06 -14.48
CA SER A 157 15.00 21.51 -13.12
C SER A 157 13.97 22.50 -12.59
N ALA A 158 13.51 23.44 -13.42
CA ALA A 158 12.47 24.40 -13.05
C ALA A 158 11.13 23.70 -12.76
N GLN A 159 10.72 22.76 -13.62
CA GLN A 159 9.50 21.95 -13.40
C GLN A 159 9.57 21.14 -12.10
N ILE A 160 10.71 20.53 -11.79
CA ILE A 160 10.91 19.80 -10.54
C ILE A 160 10.74 20.73 -9.33
N ILE A 161 11.31 21.93 -9.39
CA ILE A 161 11.22 22.91 -8.30
C ILE A 161 9.77 23.34 -8.11
N ASP A 162 9.06 23.65 -9.20
CA ASP A 162 7.66 24.08 -9.14
C ASP A 162 6.75 22.98 -8.58
N ASN A 163 6.85 21.77 -9.11
CA ASN A 163 6.13 20.61 -8.59
C ASN A 163 6.43 20.37 -7.10
N LYS A 164 7.68 20.56 -6.65
CA LYS A 164 8.03 20.43 -5.22
C LYS A 164 7.36 21.50 -4.37
N LYS A 165 7.26 22.74 -4.86
CA LYS A 165 6.54 23.82 -4.17
C LYS A 165 5.05 23.50 -4.05
N THR A 166 4.43 23.06 -5.14
CA THR A 166 3.01 22.69 -5.16
C THR A 166 2.72 21.52 -4.23
N VAL A 167 3.54 20.46 -4.29
CA VAL A 167 3.44 19.33 -3.35
C VAL A 167 3.58 19.81 -1.91
N ARG A 168 4.54 20.70 -1.61
CA ARG A 168 4.71 21.26 -0.27
C ARG A 168 3.44 21.99 0.18
N GLN A 169 2.90 22.86 -0.66
CA GLN A 169 1.69 23.62 -0.35
C GLN A 169 0.48 22.71 -0.07
N PHE A 170 0.30 21.64 -0.84
CA PHE A 170 -0.77 20.66 -0.60
C PHE A 170 -0.62 19.99 0.77
N TRP A 171 0.59 19.63 1.16
CA TRP A 171 0.84 19.06 2.48
C TRP A 171 0.63 20.08 3.60
N ASP A 172 1.10 21.32 3.43
CA ASP A 172 0.91 22.37 4.44
C ASP A 172 -0.58 22.69 4.66
N ASP A 173 -1.40 22.65 3.59
CA ASP A 173 -2.86 22.81 3.68
C ASP A 173 -3.53 21.65 4.42
N ILE A 174 -3.11 20.41 4.14
CA ILE A 174 -3.62 19.20 4.81
C ILE A 174 -3.25 19.22 6.30
N ASP A 175 -1.99 19.55 6.61
CA ASP A 175 -1.49 19.59 7.98
C ASP A 175 -2.20 20.68 8.80
N ARG A 176 -2.47 21.85 8.20
CA ARG A 176 -3.25 22.92 8.84
C ARG A 176 -4.66 22.46 9.16
N TRP A 177 -5.36 21.87 8.18
CA TRP A 177 -6.70 21.34 8.41
C TRP A 177 -6.69 20.27 9.50
N TRP A 178 -5.72 19.36 9.48
CA TRP A 178 -5.62 18.30 10.49
C TRP A 178 -5.39 18.88 11.89
N ALA A 179 -4.52 19.88 12.04
CA ALA A 179 -4.25 20.50 13.34
C ALA A 179 -5.52 21.06 14.00
N GLU A 180 -6.45 21.58 13.20
CA GLU A 180 -7.72 22.14 13.65
C GLU A 180 -8.81 21.08 13.89
N ASN A 181 -8.68 19.87 13.32
CA ASN A 181 -9.74 18.85 13.32
C ASN A 181 -9.36 17.53 13.99
N LYS A 182 -8.11 17.38 14.43
CA LYS A 182 -7.56 16.14 15.02
C LYS A 182 -8.38 15.61 16.20
N ASP A 183 -8.91 16.49 17.06
CA ASP A 183 -9.60 16.08 18.29
C ASP A 183 -10.98 15.47 17.95
N LYS A 184 -11.72 16.10 17.05
CA LYS A 184 -13.00 15.57 16.52
C LYS A 184 -12.80 14.25 15.78
N ALA A 185 -11.75 14.15 14.97
CA ALA A 185 -11.41 12.91 14.26
C ALA A 185 -11.04 11.79 15.26
N MET A 186 -10.35 12.13 16.36
CA MET A 186 -9.99 11.16 17.40
C MET A 186 -11.20 10.70 18.22
N GLU A 187 -12.11 11.61 18.57
CA GLU A 187 -13.38 11.26 19.23
C GLU A 187 -14.22 10.31 18.37
N GLN A 188 -14.36 10.61 17.08
CA GLN A 188 -15.08 9.73 16.14
C GLN A 188 -14.43 8.34 16.07
N ARG A 189 -13.10 8.25 16.03
CA ARG A 189 -12.39 6.95 16.05
C ARG A 189 -12.67 6.14 17.31
N ILE A 190 -12.72 6.81 18.47
CA ILE A 190 -13.04 6.15 19.75
C ILE A 190 -14.48 5.63 19.72
N ALA A 191 -15.42 6.44 19.22
CA ALA A 191 -16.82 6.03 19.07
C ALA A 191 -16.98 4.84 18.11
N ASP A 192 -16.33 4.88 16.95
CA ASP A 192 -16.38 3.80 15.95
C ASP A 192 -15.73 2.51 16.46
N LYS A 193 -14.68 2.62 17.29
CA LYS A 193 -14.06 1.47 17.94
C LYS A 193 -14.99 0.90 19.00
N ALA A 194 -15.55 1.73 19.87
CA ALA A 194 -16.51 1.32 20.89
C ALA A 194 -17.75 0.64 20.26
N GLY A 195 -18.24 1.16 19.13
CA GLY A 195 -19.33 0.56 18.36
C GLY A 195 -18.97 -0.82 17.80
N ARG A 196 -17.77 -0.99 17.24
CA ARG A 196 -17.28 -2.29 16.77
C ARG A 196 -17.09 -3.29 17.90
N ASP A 197 -16.48 -2.86 19.00
CA ASP A 197 -16.27 -3.70 20.18
C ASP A 197 -17.61 -4.16 20.77
N ALA A 198 -18.64 -3.29 20.76
CA ALA A 198 -20.00 -3.64 21.17
C ALA A 198 -20.64 -4.70 20.25
N VAL A 199 -20.50 -4.54 18.93
CA VAL A 199 -21.00 -5.53 17.94
C VAL A 199 -20.31 -6.88 18.11
N ASP A 200 -18.99 -6.89 18.30
CA ASP A 200 -18.24 -8.12 18.47
C ASP A 200 -18.53 -8.80 19.80
N LYS A 201 -18.73 -8.02 20.88
CA LYS A 201 -19.26 -8.53 22.15
C LYS A 201 -20.61 -9.22 21.97
N LEU A 202 -21.55 -8.62 21.23
CA LEU A 202 -22.86 -9.23 20.95
C LEU A 202 -22.75 -10.53 20.16
N LYS A 203 -21.89 -10.58 19.12
CA LYS A 203 -21.63 -11.82 18.38
C LYS A 203 -21.05 -12.91 19.28
N ARG A 204 -20.12 -12.53 20.17
CA ARG A 204 -19.47 -13.44 21.12
C ARG A 204 -20.45 -13.97 22.15
N ILE A 205 -21.36 -13.13 22.66
CA ILE A 205 -22.47 -13.54 23.52
C ILE A 205 -23.34 -14.60 22.82
N LYS A 206 -23.77 -14.33 21.59
CA LYS A 206 -24.61 -15.26 20.81
C LYS A 206 -23.90 -16.59 20.56
N ALA A 207 -22.61 -16.56 20.22
CA ALA A 207 -21.81 -17.76 20.01
C ALA A 207 -21.68 -18.58 21.29
N ASN A 208 -21.43 -17.95 22.44
CA ASN A 208 -21.30 -18.63 23.73
C ASN A 208 -22.63 -19.26 24.18
N LYS A 209 -23.75 -18.53 24.09
CA LYS A 209 -25.08 -19.08 24.38
C LYS A 209 -25.42 -20.30 23.51
N THR A 210 -25.12 -20.21 22.21
CA THR A 210 -25.32 -21.34 21.27
C THR A 210 -24.44 -22.53 21.62
N TYR A 211 -23.20 -22.28 22.03
CA TYR A 211 -22.26 -23.33 22.44
C TYR A 211 -22.74 -24.04 23.72
N ILE A 212 -23.17 -23.28 24.73
CA ILE A 212 -23.73 -23.80 25.97
C ILE A 212 -24.92 -24.70 25.65
N ARG A 213 -25.90 -24.21 24.88
CA ARG A 213 -27.08 -24.99 24.48
C ARG A 213 -26.76 -26.34 23.82
N ARG A 214 -25.67 -26.41 23.06
CA ARG A 214 -25.27 -27.63 22.33
C ARG A 214 -24.43 -28.60 23.14
N THR A 215 -23.72 -28.11 24.14
CA THR A 215 -22.63 -28.85 24.79
C THR A 215 -22.94 -29.16 26.25
N TYR A 216 -23.80 -28.37 26.89
CA TYR A 216 -24.29 -28.64 28.24
C TYR A 216 -24.96 -30.02 28.29
N GLY A 217 -24.78 -30.75 29.39
CA GLY A 217 -25.27 -32.13 29.53
C GLY A 217 -24.53 -33.22 28.74
N THR A 218 -23.72 -32.88 27.72
CA THR A 218 -23.06 -33.89 26.85
C THR A 218 -21.79 -34.53 27.46
N GLY A 219 -21.28 -34.00 28.58
CA GLY A 219 -20.04 -34.45 29.22
C GLY A 219 -18.75 -34.19 28.42
N LYS A 220 -18.84 -33.61 27.21
CA LYS A 220 -17.69 -33.28 26.34
C LYS A 220 -17.28 -31.83 26.56
N LYS A 221 -15.96 -31.58 26.50
CA LYS A 221 -15.36 -30.22 26.52
C LYS A 221 -15.78 -29.37 27.73
N ALA A 222 -15.79 -29.96 28.93
CA ALA A 222 -16.18 -29.30 30.18
C ALA A 222 -15.40 -27.99 30.44
N ASP A 223 -14.10 -27.97 30.17
CA ASP A 223 -13.25 -26.79 30.37
C ASP A 223 -13.65 -25.63 29.44
N GLU A 224 -13.94 -25.91 28.17
CA GLU A 224 -14.37 -24.90 27.19
C GLU A 224 -15.79 -24.38 27.52
N LEU A 225 -16.66 -25.25 28.03
CA LEU A 225 -18.00 -24.88 28.50
C LEU A 225 -17.92 -23.94 29.72
N ALA A 226 -17.13 -24.30 30.73
CA ALA A 226 -16.91 -23.49 31.92
C ALA A 226 -16.28 -22.13 31.59
N ALA A 227 -15.31 -22.11 30.67
CA ALA A 227 -14.68 -20.86 30.22
C ALA A 227 -15.70 -19.91 29.55
N ARG A 228 -16.59 -20.45 28.70
CA ARG A 228 -17.61 -19.66 28.00
C ARG A 228 -18.73 -19.17 28.92
N MET A 229 -19.13 -19.99 29.91
CA MET A 229 -20.07 -19.57 30.95
C MET A 229 -19.47 -18.43 31.80
N LYS A 230 -18.23 -18.59 32.26
CA LYS A 230 -17.50 -17.55 33.00
C LYS A 230 -17.32 -16.24 32.21
N GLU A 231 -17.10 -16.34 30.90
CA GLU A 231 -17.03 -15.17 30.01
C GLU A 231 -18.38 -14.42 29.96
N LEU A 232 -19.51 -15.13 29.92
CA LEU A 232 -20.85 -14.52 29.98
C LEU A 232 -21.17 -13.93 31.36
N GLU A 233 -20.78 -14.59 32.45
CA GLU A 233 -20.93 -14.08 33.83
C GLU A 233 -20.15 -12.79 34.03
N GLY A 234 -18.91 -12.73 33.52
CA GLY A 234 -18.09 -11.52 33.53
C GLY A 234 -18.73 -10.36 32.77
N TRP A 235 -19.70 -10.62 31.90
CA TRP A 235 -20.50 -9.61 31.21
C TRP A 235 -21.90 -9.42 31.79
N GLY A 236 -22.26 -10.11 32.88
CA GLY A 236 -23.59 -10.06 33.49
C GLY A 236 -24.70 -10.64 32.61
N ILE A 237 -24.36 -11.55 31.68
CA ILE A 237 -25.31 -12.14 30.73
C ILE A 237 -25.84 -13.46 31.29
N ASP A 238 -27.15 -13.51 31.51
CA ASP A 238 -27.84 -14.76 31.89
C ASP A 238 -27.90 -15.74 30.71
N TYR A 239 -27.63 -17.02 31.01
CA TYR A 239 -27.62 -18.15 30.08
C TYR A 239 -28.39 -19.37 30.63
N THR A 240 -29.13 -19.22 31.73
CA THR A 240 -29.91 -20.30 32.36
C THR A 240 -30.96 -20.91 31.42
N GLU A 241 -31.64 -20.09 30.62
CA GLU A 241 -32.57 -20.60 29.60
C GLU A 241 -31.88 -21.46 28.52
N ASP A 242 -30.62 -21.16 28.19
CA ASP A 242 -29.87 -21.92 27.19
C ASP A 242 -29.47 -23.30 27.71
N ILE A 243 -29.27 -23.42 29.02
CA ILE A 243 -29.09 -24.69 29.75
C ILE A 243 -30.39 -25.49 29.75
N ALA A 244 -31.51 -24.87 30.14
CA ALA A 244 -32.81 -25.54 30.17
C ALA A 244 -33.21 -26.07 28.78
N LYS A 245 -32.88 -25.35 27.70
CA LYS A 245 -33.09 -25.78 26.30
C LYS A 245 -32.12 -26.87 25.84
N SER A 246 -31.01 -27.08 26.55
CA SER A 246 -30.03 -28.14 26.29
C SER A 246 -30.54 -29.48 26.78
N ASP A 247 -31.11 -29.51 27.99
CA ASP A 247 -31.61 -30.72 28.64
C ASP A 247 -32.75 -31.39 27.83
N PHE A 248 -33.53 -30.61 27.08
CA PHE A 248 -34.57 -31.10 26.16
C PHE A 248 -34.03 -31.82 24.91
N ASN A 249 -32.76 -31.63 24.54
CA ASN A 249 -32.15 -32.30 23.37
C ASN A 249 -31.38 -33.58 23.74
N THR A 250 -31.26 -33.90 25.03
CA THR A 250 -30.55 -35.08 25.55
C THR A 250 -31.47 -36.13 26.17
N ALA A 251 -32.79 -35.90 26.18
CA ALA A 251 -33.83 -36.89 26.49
C ALA A 251 -34.29 -37.59 25.20
#